data_AF-A0A8C4TMI6-F1
#
_entry.id   AF-A0A8C4TMI6-F1
#
_cell.length_a   1.000
_cell.length_b   1.000
_cell.length_c   1.000
_cell.angle_alpha   90.00
_cell.angle_beta   90.00
_cell.angle_gamma   90.00
#
_symmetry.space_group_name_H-M   'P 1'
#
loop_
_entity.id
_entity.type
_entity.pdbx_description
1 polymer ?
#
loop_
_entity_poly.entity_id
_entity_poly.type
_entity_poly.pdbx_seq_one_letter_code
_entity_poly.pdbx_strand_id
1 'polypeptide(L)'
;MSLWMEYGSFHRDQTMDSLERQLICPICLEVFTKPVVILPCQHNLCRKCANDIFQPSLFQARGTTVGAGGRFRCPSCRHEVVLDRHGVYGLQRNLLVENIIDIYKQESSSTRPLPKPGQPTCEEHEDEKVNIYCISCSVPTCSLCKVFGSHKECEVAPLPDVYKEQKSELSDGIAALVSANDRVQAFIHRLEGTNKNIEENCKTQKQLLSEKFDRMYAILEERKKIMMQRITYEQEEKTSKTGSWIHHFGLHHFVCCCG
;
A
#
# COMPACT_ATOMS: atom_id res chain seq x y z
N MET A 1 -51.84 -13.74 42.75
CA MET A 1 -50.93 -12.59 42.88
C MET A 1 -49.57 -13.08 42.41
N SER A 2 -49.33 -12.97 41.11
CA SER A 2 -48.22 -13.64 40.43
C SER A 2 -47.20 -12.60 39.99
N LEU A 3 -46.03 -12.64 40.61
CA LEU A 3 -44.81 -11.93 40.20
C LEU A 3 -44.43 -12.33 38.77
N TRP A 4 -44.56 -11.42 37.81
CA TRP A 4 -43.93 -11.55 36.49
C TRP A 4 -43.42 -10.18 36.00
N MET A 5 -42.09 -10.05 36.05
CA MET A 5 -41.22 -9.42 35.05
C MET A 5 -41.25 -7.89 34.84
N GLU A 6 -40.51 -7.17 35.69
CA GLU A 6 -39.86 -5.89 35.36
C GLU A 6 -38.44 -6.07 34.77
N TYR A 7 -38.06 -7.29 34.36
CA TYR A 7 -36.74 -7.61 33.78
C TYR A 7 -36.55 -7.17 32.32
N GLY A 8 -37.56 -6.55 31.68
CA GLY A 8 -37.56 -6.28 30.23
C GLY A 8 -36.84 -5.00 29.78
N SER A 9 -36.70 -3.97 30.63
CA SER A 9 -36.09 -2.70 30.21
C SER A 9 -34.56 -2.71 30.27
N PHE A 10 -33.97 -3.33 31.30
CA PHE A 10 -32.51 -3.31 31.49
C PHE A 10 -31.75 -4.15 30.45
N HIS A 11 -32.38 -5.22 29.95
CA HIS A 11 -31.80 -6.07 28.91
C HIS A 11 -31.90 -5.43 27.52
N ARG A 12 -32.79 -4.45 27.32
CA ARG A 12 -32.97 -3.75 26.04
C ARG A 12 -31.87 -2.70 25.83
N ASP A 13 -31.49 -1.95 26.87
CA ASP A 13 -30.43 -0.93 26.78
C ASP A 13 -29.05 -1.52 26.48
N GLN A 14 -28.66 -2.64 27.13
CA GLN A 14 -27.38 -3.31 26.82
C GLN A 14 -27.29 -3.85 25.39
N THR A 15 -28.43 -4.28 24.81
CA THR A 15 -28.46 -4.73 23.41
C THR A 15 -28.33 -3.58 22.42
N MET A 16 -28.86 -2.39 22.76
CA MET A 16 -28.78 -1.21 21.91
C MET A 16 -27.38 -0.61 21.90
N ASP A 17 -26.66 -0.60 23.03
CA ASP A 17 -25.26 -0.17 23.11
C ASP A 17 -24.30 -1.10 22.35
N SER A 18 -24.54 -2.41 22.40
CA SER A 18 -23.78 -3.40 21.64
C SER A 18 -23.99 -3.26 20.14
N LEU A 19 -25.21 -2.91 19.72
CA LEU A 19 -25.55 -2.64 18.33
C LEU A 19 -24.93 -1.32 17.85
N GLU A 20 -24.95 -0.27 18.66
CA GLU A 20 -24.34 1.02 18.32
C GLU A 20 -22.85 0.87 17.99
N ARG A 21 -22.09 0.10 18.80
CA ARG A 21 -20.67 -0.18 18.54
C ARG A 21 -20.41 -0.89 17.21
N GLN A 22 -21.37 -1.68 16.73
CA GLN A 22 -21.27 -2.38 15.44
C GLN A 22 -21.56 -1.46 14.24
N LEU A 23 -22.15 -0.29 14.47
CA LEU A 23 -22.50 0.71 13.44
C LEU A 23 -21.50 1.87 13.36
N ILE A 24 -20.38 1.80 14.09
CA ILE A 24 -19.33 2.81 14.11
C ILE A 24 -18.22 2.49 13.11
N CYS A 25 -17.79 3.52 12.38
CA CYS A 25 -16.66 3.45 11.47
C CYS A 25 -15.33 3.42 12.25
N PRO A 26 -14.43 2.44 11.99
CA PRO A 26 -13.15 2.33 12.71
C PRO A 26 -12.14 3.45 12.39
N ILE A 27 -12.48 4.36 11.46
CA ILE A 27 -11.59 5.43 11.00
C ILE A 27 -12.00 6.78 11.58
N CYS A 28 -13.26 7.17 11.41
CA CYS A 28 -13.77 8.43 11.95
C CYS A 28 -14.40 8.29 13.34
N LEU A 29 -14.60 7.06 13.83
CA LEU A 29 -15.22 6.75 15.12
C LEU A 29 -16.64 7.30 15.29
N GLU A 30 -17.30 7.60 14.16
CA GLU A 30 -18.69 8.04 14.07
C GLU A 30 -19.55 6.93 13.45
N VAL A 31 -20.87 7.01 13.64
CA VAL A 31 -21.83 6.15 12.93
C VAL A 31 -21.59 6.20 11.43
N PHE A 32 -21.62 5.06 10.74
CA PHE A 32 -21.29 5.01 9.32
C PHE A 32 -22.12 5.99 8.48
N THR A 33 -21.42 6.78 7.65
CA THR A 33 -22.03 7.66 6.67
C THR A 33 -21.72 7.15 5.27
N LYS A 34 -22.76 6.74 4.54
CA LYS A 34 -22.65 6.08 3.22
C LYS A 34 -21.66 4.90 3.28
N PRO A 35 -21.95 3.83 4.04
CA PRO A 35 -21.03 2.71 4.23
C PRO A 35 -20.72 2.04 2.88
N VAL A 36 -19.44 1.80 2.63
CA VAL A 36 -18.94 0.98 1.52
C VAL A 36 -18.37 -0.33 2.06
N VAL A 37 -18.61 -1.42 1.33
CA VAL A 37 -18.10 -2.75 1.68
C VAL A 37 -16.81 -3.05 0.91
N ILE A 38 -15.83 -3.59 1.61
CA ILE A 38 -14.53 -3.98 1.05
C ILE A 38 -14.53 -5.49 0.82
N LEU A 39 -14.70 -5.93 -0.43
CA LEU A 39 -14.65 -7.35 -0.78
C LEU A 39 -13.21 -7.82 -1.03
N PRO A 40 -12.84 -9.06 -0.66
CA PRO A 40 -13.67 -10.11 -0.05
C PRO A 40 -13.77 -10.07 1.48
N CYS A 41 -13.08 -9.15 2.16
CA CYS A 41 -12.99 -9.15 3.63
C CYS A 41 -14.27 -8.66 4.36
N GLN A 42 -15.27 -8.17 3.62
CA GLN A 42 -16.59 -7.72 4.09
C GLN A 42 -16.60 -6.65 5.19
N HIS A 43 -15.48 -5.99 5.45
CA HIS A 43 -15.42 -4.84 6.36
C HIS A 43 -16.06 -3.61 5.72
N ASN A 44 -16.66 -2.78 6.57
CA ASN A 44 -17.37 -1.56 6.16
C ASN A 44 -16.59 -0.32 6.60
N LEU A 45 -16.58 0.71 5.76
CA LEU A 45 -16.04 2.03 6.05
C LEU A 45 -16.99 3.11 5.54
N CYS A 46 -16.93 4.32 6.09
CA CYS A 46 -17.54 5.48 5.43
C CYS A 46 -16.87 5.69 4.06
N ARG A 47 -17.64 6.02 3.02
CA ARG A 47 -17.08 6.30 1.69
C ARG A 47 -15.97 7.36 1.72
N LYS A 48 -16.16 8.41 2.52
CA LYS A 48 -15.15 9.46 2.73
C LYS A 48 -13.87 8.90 3.35
N CYS A 49 -13.99 8.13 4.44
CA CYS A 49 -12.83 7.50 5.09
C CYS A 49 -12.07 6.56 4.16
N ALA A 50 -12.78 5.75 3.36
CA ALA A 50 -12.14 4.89 2.37
C ALA A 50 -11.38 5.71 1.31
N ASN A 51 -11.91 6.87 0.91
CA ASN A 51 -11.27 7.76 -0.06
C ASN A 51 -10.04 8.46 0.54
N ASP A 52 -10.13 8.93 1.77
CA ASP A 52 -9.04 9.62 2.47
C ASP A 52 -7.86 8.67 2.74
N ILE A 53 -8.13 7.38 2.99
CA ILE A 53 -7.12 6.33 3.18
C ILE A 53 -6.59 5.79 1.86
N PHE A 54 -7.36 5.91 0.77
CA PHE A 54 -6.90 5.55 -0.56
C PHE A 54 -5.86 6.57 -1.02
N GLN A 55 -4.64 6.39 -0.51
CA GLN A 55 -3.48 7.08 -0.99
C GLN A 55 -3.15 6.49 -2.36
N PRO A 56 -3.10 7.29 -3.43
CA PRO A 56 -2.46 6.88 -4.68
C PRO A 56 -0.95 6.80 -4.40
N SER A 57 -0.53 5.84 -3.59
CA SER A 57 0.87 5.59 -3.31
C SER A 57 1.52 5.24 -4.65
N LEU A 58 2.41 6.14 -5.09
CA LEU A 58 3.28 6.04 -6.28
C LEU A 58 4.11 4.74 -6.34
N PHE A 59 4.05 3.91 -5.30
CA PHE A 59 4.66 2.59 -5.18
C PHE A 59 4.08 1.51 -6.10
N GLN A 60 2.95 1.73 -6.75
CA GLN A 60 2.37 0.76 -7.69
C GLN A 60 2.70 1.04 -9.16
N ALA A 61 3.50 2.07 -9.46
CA ALA A 61 3.91 2.41 -10.83
C ALA A 61 4.97 1.47 -11.44
N ARG A 62 5.20 0.27 -10.87
CA ARG A 62 6.21 -0.69 -11.34
C ARG A 62 5.67 -2.03 -11.85
N GLY A 63 4.39 -2.15 -12.16
CA GLY A 63 3.83 -3.39 -12.69
C GLY A 63 2.76 -3.18 -13.74
N THR A 64 3.16 -3.32 -15.01
CA THR A 64 2.33 -3.69 -16.17
C THR A 64 1.18 -2.76 -16.58
N THR A 65 1.24 -2.32 -17.83
CA THR A 65 0.19 -1.68 -18.61
C THR A 65 -1.03 -2.58 -18.79
N VAL A 66 -1.93 -2.70 -17.81
CA VAL A 66 -3.34 -3.10 -18.04
C VAL A 66 -4.24 -2.56 -16.90
N GLY A 67 -5.05 -1.53 -17.19
CA GLY A 67 -6.18 -1.09 -16.34
C GLY A 67 -5.83 -0.12 -15.22
N ALA A 68 -6.47 1.04 -15.20
CA ALA A 68 -6.27 2.12 -14.22
C ALA A 68 -6.88 1.82 -12.82
N GLY A 69 -6.75 0.59 -12.34
CA GLY A 69 -7.27 0.15 -11.04
C GLY A 69 -6.20 0.16 -9.96
N GLY A 70 -6.35 1.01 -8.95
CA GLY A 70 -5.43 1.06 -7.80
C GLY A 70 -5.62 -0.15 -6.85
N ARG A 71 -4.62 -0.48 -6.03
CA ARG A 71 -4.80 -1.47 -4.95
C ARG A 71 -5.14 -0.74 -3.65
N PHE A 72 -6.13 -1.26 -2.93
CA PHE A 72 -6.62 -0.74 -1.67
C PHE A 72 -6.39 -1.75 -0.56
N ARG A 73 -5.88 -1.30 0.59
CA ARG A 73 -5.65 -2.16 1.74
C ARG A 73 -6.67 -1.86 2.84
N CYS A 74 -7.45 -2.87 3.23
CA CYS A 74 -8.45 -2.72 4.29
C CYS A 74 -7.79 -2.33 5.62
N PRO A 75 -8.17 -1.23 6.27
CA PRO A 75 -7.63 -0.83 7.57
C PRO A 75 -7.94 -1.83 8.69
N SER A 76 -9.11 -2.48 8.62
CA SER A 76 -9.60 -3.37 9.67
C SER A 76 -8.87 -4.72 9.70
N CYS A 77 -8.53 -5.28 8.52
CA CYS A 77 -7.96 -6.63 8.42
C CYS A 77 -6.69 -6.73 7.57
N ARG A 78 -6.23 -5.61 7.01
CA ARG A 78 -5.04 -5.50 6.13
C ARG A 78 -5.12 -6.30 4.83
N HIS A 79 -6.30 -6.83 4.49
CA HIS A 79 -6.56 -7.52 3.22
C HIS A 79 -6.42 -6.56 2.04
N GLU A 80 -5.76 -6.99 0.97
CA GLU A 80 -5.50 -6.19 -0.21
C GLU A 80 -6.52 -6.48 -1.31
N VAL A 81 -7.10 -5.42 -1.87
CA VAL A 81 -8.20 -5.47 -2.83
C VAL A 81 -7.79 -4.70 -4.08
N VAL A 82 -8.01 -5.30 -5.25
CA VAL A 82 -7.82 -4.61 -6.54
C VAL A 82 -9.08 -3.81 -6.84
N LEU A 83 -8.94 -2.50 -7.00
CA LEU A 83 -10.04 -1.62 -7.37
C LEU A 83 -10.16 -1.55 -8.90
N ASP A 84 -11.34 -1.18 -9.38
CA ASP A 84 -11.58 -0.92 -10.79
C ASP A 84 -11.11 0.49 -11.19
N ARG A 85 -11.41 0.89 -12.42
CA ARG A 85 -11.12 2.24 -12.95
C ARG A 85 -11.75 3.39 -12.13
N HIS A 86 -12.77 3.11 -11.32
CA HIS A 86 -13.45 4.10 -10.49
C HIS A 86 -12.85 4.18 -9.08
N GLY A 87 -11.84 3.37 -8.77
CA GLY A 87 -11.16 3.37 -7.48
C GLY A 87 -12.14 3.12 -6.32
N VAL A 88 -12.03 3.95 -5.27
CA VAL A 88 -12.91 3.85 -4.09
C VAL A 88 -14.39 4.09 -4.43
N TYR A 89 -14.69 4.87 -5.46
CA TYR A 89 -16.07 5.11 -5.89
C TYR A 89 -16.71 3.86 -6.51
N GLY A 90 -15.90 2.90 -6.98
CA GLY A 90 -16.35 1.58 -7.43
C GLY A 90 -16.71 0.62 -6.29
N LEU A 91 -16.34 0.92 -5.04
CA LEU A 91 -16.74 0.10 -3.90
C LEU A 91 -18.26 0.15 -3.71
N GLN A 92 -18.85 -1.03 -3.60
CA GLN A 92 -20.28 -1.19 -3.44
C GLN A 92 -20.74 -0.58 -2.11
N ARG A 93 -21.88 0.11 -2.14
CA ARG A 93 -22.52 0.58 -0.91
C ARG A 93 -23.15 -0.61 -0.20
N ASN A 94 -23.01 -0.67 1.11
CA ASN A 94 -23.69 -1.66 1.92
C ASN A 94 -25.06 -1.12 2.35
N LEU A 95 -26.06 -1.31 1.50
CA LEU A 95 -27.43 -0.85 1.77
C LEU A 95 -28.05 -1.51 3.00
N LEU A 96 -27.61 -2.72 3.37
CA LEU A 96 -28.09 -3.38 4.59
C LEU A 96 -27.64 -2.60 5.83
N VAL A 97 -26.35 -2.24 5.89
CA VAL A 97 -25.82 -1.42 7.00
C VAL A 97 -26.48 -0.05 7.01
N GLU A 98 -26.70 0.56 5.85
CA GLU A 98 -27.44 1.84 5.74
C GLU A 98 -28.88 1.72 6.27
N ASN A 99 -29.61 0.69 5.87
CA ASN A 99 -30.99 0.44 6.35
C ASN A 99 -31.03 0.17 7.87
N ILE A 100 -30.06 -0.59 8.41
CA ILE A 100 -29.96 -0.84 9.86
C ILE A 100 -29.73 0.47 10.61
N ILE A 101 -28.87 1.36 10.09
CA ILE A 101 -28.62 2.68 10.66
C ILE A 101 -29.88 3.54 10.64
N ASP A 102 -30.66 3.48 9.55
CA ASP A 102 -31.91 4.25 9.44
C ASP A 102 -32.98 3.75 10.42
N ILE A 103 -33.12 2.43 10.59
CA ILE A 103 -34.01 1.83 11.60
C ILE A 103 -33.56 2.23 13.01
N TYR A 104 -32.26 2.10 13.31
CA TYR A 104 -31.69 2.51 14.59
C TYR A 104 -31.98 3.98 14.91
N LYS A 105 -31.81 4.87 13.93
CA LYS A 105 -32.14 6.30 14.07
C LYS A 105 -33.63 6.57 14.25
N GLN A 106 -34.51 5.78 13.62
CA GLN A 106 -35.97 5.90 13.75
C GLN A 106 -36.48 5.40 15.11
N GLU A 107 -35.90 4.31 15.62
CA GLU A 107 -36.25 3.75 16.92
C GLU A 107 -35.73 4.62 18.07
N SER A 108 -34.53 5.20 17.90
CA SER A 108 -33.98 6.20 18.83
C SER A 108 -34.81 7.49 18.84
N SER A 109 -35.44 7.88 17.71
CA SER A 109 -36.25 9.11 17.61
C SER A 109 -37.72 8.95 17.98
N SER A 110 -38.25 7.71 18.03
CA SER A 110 -39.64 7.43 18.42
C SER A 110 -39.85 7.29 19.94
N THR A 111 -38.78 7.35 20.73
CA THR A 111 -38.82 7.31 22.21
C THR A 111 -38.34 8.63 22.79
N ARG A 112 -39.26 9.59 22.97
CA ARG A 112 -39.01 10.94 23.55
C ARG A 112 -38.01 11.79 22.73
N PRO A 113 -37.94 13.12 22.94
CA PRO A 113 -36.82 13.89 22.43
C PRO A 113 -35.56 13.24 22.99
N LEU A 114 -34.68 12.77 22.12
CA LEU A 114 -33.33 12.34 22.47
C LEU A 114 -32.79 13.35 23.50
N PRO A 115 -32.43 12.94 24.73
CA PRO A 115 -31.42 13.69 25.44
C PRO A 115 -30.26 13.78 24.46
N LYS A 116 -29.77 15.00 24.19
CA LYS A 116 -28.43 15.22 23.61
C LYS A 116 -27.52 14.13 24.18
N PRO A 117 -26.72 13.41 23.38
CA PRO A 117 -25.96 12.23 23.84
C PRO A 117 -25.49 12.49 25.26
N GLY A 118 -26.10 11.75 26.20
CA GLY A 118 -26.13 12.16 27.61
C GLY A 118 -24.72 12.47 28.04
N GLN A 119 -24.47 13.71 28.48
CA GLN A 119 -23.16 14.02 29.07
C GLN A 119 -22.89 12.95 30.13
N PRO A 120 -21.72 12.28 30.08
CA PRO A 120 -21.42 11.20 30.99
C PRO A 120 -21.64 11.71 32.42
N THR A 121 -22.40 10.96 33.20
CA THR A 121 -22.63 11.24 34.62
C THR A 121 -21.60 10.49 35.46
N CYS A 122 -21.34 11.00 36.66
CA CYS A 122 -20.35 10.40 37.54
C CYS A 122 -20.85 9.08 38.11
N GLU A 123 -20.00 8.05 38.14
CA GLU A 123 -20.33 6.73 38.68
C GLU A 123 -20.67 6.75 40.17
N GLU A 124 -20.10 7.69 40.94
CA GLU A 124 -20.38 7.87 42.37
C GLU A 124 -21.52 8.88 42.62
N HIS A 125 -21.84 9.73 41.65
CA HIS A 125 -22.78 10.84 41.79
C HIS A 125 -23.67 10.92 40.55
N GLU A 126 -24.73 10.10 40.53
CA GLU A 126 -25.59 9.87 39.36
C GLU A 126 -26.26 11.16 38.82
N ASP A 127 -26.51 12.15 39.68
CA ASP A 127 -27.10 13.44 39.29
C ASP A 127 -26.07 14.46 38.76
N GLU A 128 -24.77 14.20 38.94
CA GLU A 128 -23.71 15.12 38.55
C GLU A 128 -23.07 14.73 37.22
N LYS A 129 -22.81 15.76 36.42
CA LYS A 129 -22.18 15.61 35.11
C LYS A 129 -20.67 15.59 35.23
N VAL A 130 -20.03 14.76 34.42
CA VAL A 130 -18.59 14.74 34.24
C VAL A 130 -18.21 15.90 33.30
N ASN A 131 -17.70 16.98 33.88
CA ASN A 131 -17.29 18.20 33.18
C ASN A 131 -15.90 18.70 33.59
N ILE A 132 -15.23 17.99 34.50
CA ILE A 132 -13.91 18.31 35.02
C ILE A 132 -12.96 17.17 34.65
N TYR A 133 -11.70 17.49 34.38
CA TYR A 133 -10.62 16.52 34.23
C TYR A 133 -9.65 16.67 35.39
N CYS A 134 -9.40 15.58 36.11
CA CYS A 134 -8.38 15.55 37.14
C CYS A 134 -7.01 15.29 36.52
N ILE A 135 -6.14 16.30 36.56
CA ILE A 135 -4.79 16.22 35.99
C ILE A 135 -3.93 15.25 36.81
N SER A 136 -4.00 15.35 38.14
CA SER A 136 -3.20 14.50 39.04
C SER A 136 -3.51 13.00 38.90
N CYS A 137 -4.77 12.65 38.63
CA CYS A 137 -5.21 11.27 38.48
C CYS A 137 -5.42 10.85 37.02
N SER A 138 -5.28 11.78 36.08
CA SER A 138 -5.52 11.59 34.64
C SER A 138 -6.88 10.95 34.30
N VAL A 139 -7.91 11.31 35.06
CA VAL A 139 -9.28 10.76 34.90
C VAL A 139 -10.32 11.89 34.83
N PRO A 140 -11.38 11.74 34.02
CA PRO A 140 -12.49 12.67 34.04
C PRO A 140 -13.33 12.50 35.31
N THR A 141 -13.81 13.60 35.89
CA THR A 141 -14.49 13.64 37.18
C THR A 141 -15.62 14.69 37.22
N CYS A 142 -16.37 14.76 38.31
CA CYS A 142 -17.45 15.73 38.52
C CYS A 142 -17.16 16.72 39.64
N SER A 143 -18.04 17.72 39.78
CA SER A 143 -17.94 18.78 40.78
C SER A 143 -17.91 18.25 42.21
N LEU A 144 -18.75 17.25 42.54
CA LEU A 144 -18.82 16.68 43.89
C LEU A 144 -17.58 15.86 44.25
N CYS A 145 -17.03 15.08 43.32
CA CYS A 145 -15.76 14.39 43.50
C CYS A 145 -14.60 15.37 43.77
N LYS A 146 -14.63 16.56 43.17
CA LYS A 146 -13.63 17.62 43.43
C LYS A 146 -13.85 18.36 44.74
N VAL A 147 -15.09 18.65 45.15
CA VAL A 147 -15.31 19.49 46.35
C VAL A 147 -15.32 18.65 47.63
N PHE A 148 -15.92 17.46 47.58
CA PHE A 148 -16.15 16.62 48.77
C PHE A 148 -15.59 15.20 48.65
N GLY A 149 -15.33 14.72 47.43
CA GLY A 149 -14.90 13.36 47.19
C GLY A 149 -13.37 13.17 47.09
N SER A 150 -13.01 12.09 46.41
CA SER A 150 -11.65 11.54 46.33
C SER A 150 -10.62 12.46 45.64
N HIS A 151 -11.06 13.49 44.92
CA HIS A 151 -10.20 14.40 44.15
C HIS A 151 -10.05 15.80 44.78
N LYS A 152 -10.35 15.94 46.08
CA LYS A 152 -10.35 17.21 46.80
C LYS A 152 -9.04 17.99 46.69
N GLU A 153 -7.94 17.32 46.95
CA GLU A 153 -6.59 17.90 46.90
C GLU A 153 -5.91 17.78 45.52
N CYS A 154 -6.60 17.20 44.53
CA CYS A 154 -6.04 17.01 43.20
C CYS A 154 -6.15 18.27 42.34
N GLU A 155 -5.18 18.46 41.45
CA GLU A 155 -5.27 19.50 40.44
C GLU A 155 -6.27 19.09 39.36
N VAL A 156 -7.12 20.04 38.95
CA VAL A 156 -8.19 19.79 37.99
C VAL A 156 -8.31 20.95 37.01
N ALA A 157 -8.80 20.64 35.81
CA ALA A 157 -9.12 21.62 34.77
C ALA A 157 -10.48 21.30 34.13
N PRO A 158 -11.11 22.26 33.44
CA PRO A 158 -12.33 21.99 32.68
C PRO A 158 -12.07 20.91 31.62
N LEU A 159 -12.92 19.89 31.58
CA LEU A 159 -12.79 18.78 30.62
C LEU A 159 -12.77 19.26 29.15
N PRO A 160 -13.56 20.27 28.72
CA PRO A 160 -13.51 20.77 27.34
C PRO A 160 -12.16 21.37 26.96
N ASP A 161 -11.46 22.02 27.89
CA ASP A 161 -10.18 22.67 27.64
C ASP A 161 -9.08 21.62 27.47
N VAL A 162 -9.01 20.66 28.39
CA VAL A 162 -8.08 19.52 28.31
C VAL A 162 -8.32 18.70 27.03
N TYR A 163 -9.59 18.43 26.70
CA TYR A 163 -9.94 17.74 25.46
C TYR A 163 -9.44 18.50 24.23
N LYS A 164 -9.63 19.82 24.18
CA LYS A 164 -9.23 20.65 23.05
C LYS A 164 -7.70 20.68 22.91
N GLU A 165 -6.97 20.79 24.01
CA GLU A 165 -5.51 20.76 24.05
C GLU A 165 -4.97 19.40 23.58
N GLN A 166 -5.40 18.30 24.20
CA GLN A 166 -4.97 16.95 23.81
C GLN A 166 -5.31 16.62 22.35
N LYS A 167 -6.48 17.07 21.87
CA LYS A 167 -6.87 16.91 20.46
C LYS A 167 -5.95 17.69 19.51
N SER A 168 -5.51 18.88 19.92
CA SER A 168 -4.55 19.68 19.15
C SER A 168 -3.19 18.98 19.10
N GLU A 169 -2.67 18.55 20.26
CA GLU A 169 -1.38 17.85 20.34
C GLU A 169 -1.37 16.58 19.51
N LEU A 170 -2.44 15.78 19.57
CA LEU A 170 -2.58 14.59 18.75
C LEU A 170 -2.64 14.93 17.26
N SER A 171 -3.36 15.99 16.87
CA SER A 171 -3.42 16.42 15.46
C SER A 171 -2.06 16.88 14.95
N ASP A 172 -1.33 17.64 15.76
CA ASP A 172 0.02 18.12 15.42
C ASP A 172 1.00 16.95 15.33
N GLY A 173 0.89 15.98 16.25
CA GLY A 173 1.67 14.74 16.22
C GLY A 173 1.39 13.91 14.95
N ILE A 174 0.12 13.76 14.57
CA ILE A 174 -0.28 13.09 13.32
C ILE A 174 0.31 13.83 12.11
N ALA A 175 0.21 15.16 12.07
CA ALA A 175 0.77 15.96 10.97
C ALA A 175 2.29 15.81 10.85
N ALA A 176 3.00 15.77 11.98
CA ALA A 176 4.43 15.52 12.03
C ALA A 176 4.79 14.12 11.51
N LEU A 177 4.03 13.09 11.90
CA LEU A 177 4.22 11.71 11.43
C LEU A 177 3.96 11.57 9.92
N VAL A 178 2.90 12.20 9.40
CA VAL A 178 2.63 12.24 7.96
C VAL A 178 3.80 12.88 7.21
N SER A 179 4.27 14.03 7.69
CA SER A 179 5.42 14.72 7.09
C SER A 179 6.71 13.88 7.13
N ALA A 180 6.94 13.14 8.22
CA ALA A 180 8.08 12.25 8.35
C ALA A 180 7.98 11.08 7.37
N ASN A 181 6.79 10.49 7.23
CA ASN A 181 6.54 9.43 6.25
C ASN A 181 6.81 9.93 4.81
N ASP A 182 6.33 11.11 4.44
CA ASP A 182 6.56 11.69 3.11
C ASP A 182 8.07 11.86 2.81
N ARG A 183 8.86 12.26 3.80
CA ARG A 183 10.34 12.35 3.68
C ARG A 183 10.97 10.98 3.45
N VAL A 184 10.52 9.96 4.17
CA VAL A 184 11.01 8.58 3.99
C VAL A 184 10.63 8.06 2.59
N GLN A 185 9.41 8.31 2.13
CA GLN A 185 8.98 7.91 0.78
C GLN A 185 9.81 8.60 -0.31
N ALA A 186 10.10 9.90 -0.17
CA ALA A 186 10.97 10.63 -1.09
C ALA A 186 12.39 10.05 -1.12
N PHE A 187 12.92 9.64 0.04
CA PHE A 187 14.23 8.99 0.14
C PHE A 187 14.26 7.64 -0.57
N ILE A 188 13.23 6.80 -0.37
CA ILE A 188 13.10 5.51 -1.06
C ILE A 188 13.05 5.72 -2.56
N HIS A 189 12.24 6.65 -3.06
CA HIS A 189 12.14 6.95 -4.50
C HIS A 189 13.50 7.37 -5.09
N ARG A 190 14.28 8.16 -4.34
CA ARG A 190 15.62 8.57 -4.78
C ARG A 190 16.59 7.41 -4.85
N LEU A 191 16.62 6.53 -3.84
CA LEU A 191 17.44 5.31 -3.84
C LEU A 191 17.06 4.38 -5.01
N GLU A 192 15.76 4.22 -5.23
CA GLU A 192 15.22 3.47 -6.36
C GLU A 192 15.69 4.00 -7.72
N GLY A 193 15.75 5.33 -7.87
CA GLY A 193 16.30 5.97 -9.06
C GLY A 193 17.80 5.73 -9.22
N THR A 194 18.57 5.82 -8.12
CA THR A 194 20.00 5.51 -8.13
C THR A 194 20.28 4.07 -8.55
N ASN A 195 19.52 3.10 -8.03
CA ASN A 195 19.66 1.68 -8.42
C ASN A 195 19.41 1.47 -9.92
N LYS A 196 18.34 2.06 -10.47
CA LYS A 196 18.07 2.01 -11.92
C LYS A 196 19.24 2.56 -12.73
N ASN A 197 19.76 3.73 -12.35
CA ASN A 197 20.91 4.32 -13.04
C ASN A 197 22.15 3.42 -12.99
N ILE A 198 22.39 2.75 -11.87
CA ILE A 198 23.51 1.79 -11.74
C ILE A 198 23.31 0.59 -12.68
N GLU A 199 22.10 0.03 -12.73
CA GLU A 199 21.77 -1.09 -13.62
C GLU A 199 21.95 -0.71 -15.10
N GLU A 200 21.44 0.45 -15.51
CA GLU A 200 21.58 0.97 -16.88
C GLU A 200 23.04 1.20 -17.24
N ASN A 201 23.81 1.87 -16.38
CA ASN A 201 25.24 2.11 -16.59
C ASN A 201 26.02 0.79 -16.71
N CYS A 202 25.76 -0.17 -15.82
CA CYS A 202 26.39 -1.49 -15.87
C CYS A 202 26.06 -2.22 -17.18
N LYS A 203 24.79 -2.16 -17.63
CA LYS A 203 24.36 -2.73 -18.91
C LYS A 203 25.10 -2.09 -20.08
N THR A 204 25.15 -0.76 -20.13
CA THR A 204 25.87 -0.02 -21.18
C THR A 204 27.36 -0.36 -21.19
N GLN A 205 28.00 -0.45 -20.02
CA GLN A 205 29.42 -0.84 -19.92
C GLN A 205 29.66 -2.26 -20.42
N LYS A 206 28.79 -3.21 -20.06
CA LYS A 206 28.87 -4.61 -20.56
C LYS A 206 28.72 -4.67 -22.07
N GLN A 207 27.76 -3.94 -22.63
CA GLN A 207 27.55 -3.87 -24.09
C GLN A 207 28.77 -3.29 -24.79
N LEU A 208 29.26 -2.15 -24.32
CA LEU A 208 30.46 -1.51 -24.88
C LEU A 208 31.66 -2.45 -24.84
N LEU A 209 31.86 -3.18 -23.73
CA LEU A 209 32.94 -4.14 -23.61
C LEU A 209 32.81 -5.27 -24.64
N SER A 210 31.61 -5.85 -24.78
CA SER A 210 31.33 -6.88 -25.78
C SER A 210 31.65 -6.39 -27.18
N GLU A 211 31.14 -5.21 -27.56
CA GLU A 211 31.38 -4.62 -28.89
C GLU A 211 32.87 -4.42 -29.19
N LYS A 212 33.67 -4.03 -28.19
CA LYS A 212 35.13 -3.89 -28.35
C LYS A 212 35.78 -5.23 -28.64
N PHE A 213 35.40 -6.29 -27.92
CA PHE A 213 35.91 -7.63 -28.16
C PHE A 213 35.44 -8.20 -29.50
N ASP A 214 34.17 -8.02 -29.87
CA ASP A 214 33.62 -8.45 -31.15
C ASP A 214 34.36 -7.79 -32.32
N ARG A 215 34.68 -6.50 -32.19
CA ARG A 215 35.51 -5.79 -33.17
C ARG A 215 36.91 -6.37 -33.26
N MET A 216 37.53 -6.73 -32.13
CA MET A 216 38.85 -7.37 -32.13
C MET A 216 38.79 -8.75 -32.81
N TYR A 217 37.78 -9.57 -32.49
CA TYR A 217 37.57 -10.87 -33.13
C TYR A 217 37.39 -10.74 -34.63
N ALA A 218 36.59 -9.78 -35.10
CA ALA A 218 36.40 -9.53 -36.53
C ALA A 218 37.72 -9.21 -37.25
N ILE A 219 38.57 -8.36 -36.65
CA ILE A 219 39.89 -8.04 -37.22
C ILE A 219 40.79 -9.29 -37.27
N LEU A 220 40.82 -10.08 -36.19
CA LEU A 220 41.64 -11.29 -36.13
C LEU A 220 41.18 -12.33 -37.16
N GLU A 221 39.87 -12.55 -37.28
CA GLU A 221 39.30 -13.51 -38.22
C GLU A 221 39.54 -13.08 -39.67
N GLU A 222 39.45 -11.77 -39.96
CA GLU A 222 39.77 -11.24 -41.28
C GLU A 222 41.25 -11.46 -41.63
N ARG A 223 42.16 -11.17 -40.69
CA ARG A 223 43.60 -11.41 -40.89
C ARG A 223 43.92 -12.90 -41.09
N LYS A 224 43.26 -13.78 -40.35
CA LYS A 224 43.37 -15.23 -40.51
C LYS A 224 42.92 -15.68 -41.90
N LYS A 225 41.78 -15.17 -42.39
CA LYS A 225 41.28 -15.48 -43.75
C LYS A 225 42.26 -15.05 -44.83
N ILE A 226 42.79 -13.84 -44.76
CA ILE A 226 43.79 -13.33 -45.71
C ILE A 226 45.03 -14.24 -45.73
N MET A 227 45.54 -14.62 -44.56
CA MET A 227 46.73 -15.48 -44.46
C MET A 227 46.46 -16.88 -45.01
N MET A 228 45.29 -17.44 -44.73
CA MET A 228 44.86 -18.75 -45.23
C MET A 228 44.71 -18.74 -46.77
N GLN A 229 44.08 -17.71 -47.33
CA GLN A 229 43.96 -17.54 -48.78
C GLN A 229 45.33 -17.48 -49.47
N ARG A 230 46.32 -16.80 -48.87
CA ARG A 230 47.67 -16.76 -49.42
C ARG A 230 48.33 -18.14 -49.46
N ILE A 231 48.16 -18.93 -48.40
CA ILE A 231 48.65 -20.31 -48.35
C ILE A 231 47.99 -21.17 -49.42
N THR A 232 46.65 -21.08 -49.56
CA THR A 232 45.92 -21.81 -50.60
C THR A 232 46.39 -21.44 -52.00
N TYR A 233 46.57 -20.14 -52.28
CA TYR A 233 47.09 -19.67 -53.56
C TYR A 233 48.49 -20.22 -53.85
N GLU A 234 49.42 -20.12 -52.89
CA GLU A 234 50.77 -20.68 -53.04
C GLU A 234 50.75 -22.21 -53.24
N GLN A 235 49.83 -22.91 -52.57
CA GLN A 235 49.65 -24.35 -52.74
C GLN A 235 49.16 -24.67 -54.16
N GLU A 236 48.12 -24.01 -54.66
CA GLU A 236 47.57 -24.19 -56.00
C GLU A 236 48.60 -23.88 -57.10
N GLU A 237 49.38 -22.82 -56.94
CA GLU A 237 50.44 -22.48 -57.89
C GLU A 237 51.52 -23.58 -57.95
N LYS A 238 51.96 -24.07 -56.79
CA LYS A 238 52.97 -25.14 -56.69
C LYS A 238 52.44 -26.47 -57.23
N THR A 239 51.21 -26.87 -56.86
CA THR A 239 50.61 -28.12 -57.34
C THR A 239 50.35 -28.09 -58.84
N SER A 240 49.91 -26.95 -59.38
CA SER A 240 49.72 -26.75 -60.83
C SER A 240 51.03 -26.88 -61.60
N LYS A 241 52.12 -26.24 -61.12
CA LYS A 241 53.46 -26.41 -61.68
C LYS A 241 53.88 -27.88 -61.67
N THR A 242 53.83 -28.56 -60.52
CA THR A 242 54.19 -29.99 -60.43
C THR A 242 53.33 -30.88 -61.32
N GLY A 243 52.03 -30.59 -61.44
CA GLY A 243 51.12 -31.31 -62.34
C GLY A 243 51.51 -31.14 -63.80
N SER A 244 51.88 -29.93 -64.22
CA SER A 244 52.39 -29.65 -65.56
C SER A 244 53.70 -30.41 -65.85
N TRP A 245 54.64 -30.42 -64.90
CA TRP A 245 55.88 -31.21 -65.02
C TRP A 245 55.57 -32.70 -65.17
N ILE A 246 54.70 -33.26 -64.32
CA ILE A 246 54.29 -34.68 -64.39
C ILE A 246 53.67 -34.99 -65.75
N HIS A 247 52.79 -34.12 -66.26
CA HIS A 247 52.18 -34.31 -67.58
C HIS A 247 53.21 -34.26 -68.71
N HIS A 248 54.13 -33.29 -68.69
CA HIS A 248 55.17 -33.15 -69.70
C HIS A 248 56.15 -34.34 -69.71
N PHE A 249 56.69 -34.72 -68.55
CA PHE A 249 57.59 -35.87 -68.44
C PHE A 249 56.87 -37.22 -68.64
N GLY A 250 55.61 -37.32 -68.23
CA GLY A 250 54.77 -38.50 -68.48
C GLY A 250 54.50 -38.70 -69.97
N LEU A 251 54.18 -37.63 -70.71
CA LEU A 251 54.04 -37.66 -72.16
C LEU A 251 55.38 -38.00 -72.84
N HIS A 252 56.49 -37.41 -72.40
CA HIS A 252 57.81 -37.71 -72.95
C HIS A 252 58.21 -39.18 -72.72
N HIS A 253 57.95 -39.72 -71.53
CA HIS A 253 58.18 -41.14 -71.22
C HIS A 253 57.28 -42.06 -72.05
N PHE A 254 56.00 -41.71 -72.25
CA PHE A 254 55.09 -42.48 -73.09
C PHE A 254 55.53 -42.51 -74.56
N VAL A 255 55.95 -41.37 -75.12
CA VAL A 255 56.47 -41.28 -76.49
C VAL A 255 57.78 -42.04 -76.66
N CYS A 256 58.66 -42.02 -75.65
CA CYS A 256 59.97 -42.67 -75.70
C CYS A 256 59.92 -44.19 -75.43
N CYS A 257 58.90 -44.69 -74.73
CA CYS A 257 58.72 -46.13 -74.45
C CYS A 257 57.78 -46.86 -75.44
N CYS A 258 56.97 -46.15 -76.22
CA CYS A 258 56.04 -46.73 -77.20
C CYS A 258 56.39 -46.48 -78.68
N GLY A 259 57.57 -45.90 -78.97
CA GLY A 259 58.13 -45.78 -80.31
C GLY A 259 59.34 -46.70 -80.49
#